data_AF-A0A7Y0J7E5-F1
#
_entry.id   AF-A0A7Y0J7E5-F1
#
_cell.length_a   1.000
_cell.length_b   1.000
_cell.length_c   1.000
_cell.angle_alpha   90.00
_cell.angle_beta   90.00
_cell.angle_gamma   90.00
#
_symmetry.space_group_name_H-M   'P 1'
#
loop_
_entity.id
_entity.type
_entity.pdbx_description
1 polymer ?
#
loop_
_entity_poly.entity_id
_entity_poly.type
_entity_poly.pdbx_seq_one_letter_code
_entity_poly.pdbx_strand_id
1 'polypeptide(L)'
;MPASLPEEVTRVFEKALSCELSTVGKNGGPVTFPVMAMWRPENTEFHLVTGIGLPKKIYNMRRDDRVSLLFSEFAGSGLHAPPDVLVQGRATVGEEVLGVSGLEDFWEEFFRRKPYAIEALALSPDAHASISPAFMWRVRITVAPERVFTLRHDPNGDQRLERVR
;
A
#
# COMPACT_ATOMS: atom_id res chain seq x y z
N MET A 1 11.73 -21.25 10.29
CA MET A 1 11.72 -19.94 9.59
C MET A 1 10.71 -20.07 8.45
N PRO A 2 9.66 -19.24 8.34
CA PRO A 2 8.93 -19.19 7.08
C PRO A 2 9.92 -18.86 5.96
N ALA A 3 9.76 -19.45 4.77
CA ALA A 3 10.65 -19.21 3.64
C ALA A 3 10.77 -17.70 3.40
N SER A 4 12.00 -17.19 3.30
CA SER A 4 12.26 -15.82 2.92
C SER A 4 11.73 -15.57 1.51
N LEU A 5 11.04 -14.45 1.30
CA LEU A 5 10.59 -14.05 -0.03
C LEU A 5 11.78 -13.86 -0.98
N PRO A 6 11.63 -14.09 -2.30
CA PRO A 6 12.67 -13.77 -3.27
C PRO A 6 13.08 -12.30 -3.21
N GLU A 7 14.37 -12.00 -3.42
CA GLU A 7 14.92 -10.64 -3.35
C GLU A 7 14.22 -9.66 -4.31
N GLU A 8 13.87 -10.11 -5.51
CA GLU A 8 13.16 -9.27 -6.49
C GLU A 8 11.77 -8.83 -5.96
N VAL A 9 11.12 -9.67 -5.15
CA VAL A 9 9.81 -9.40 -4.57
C VAL A 9 9.92 -8.38 -3.43
N THR A 10 10.91 -8.54 -2.54
CA THR A 10 11.14 -7.55 -1.48
C THR A 10 11.56 -6.21 -2.06
N ARG A 11 12.36 -6.20 -3.13
CA ARG A 11 12.74 -4.98 -3.86
C ARG A 11 11.55 -4.26 -4.48
N VAL A 12 10.54 -4.99 -4.98
CA VAL A 12 9.26 -4.40 -5.41
C VAL A 12 8.56 -3.70 -4.24
N PHE A 13 8.44 -4.37 -3.09
CA PHE A 13 7.79 -3.80 -1.91
C PHE A 13 8.49 -2.55 -1.35
N GLU A 14 9.82 -2.51 -1.45
CA GLU A 14 10.65 -1.39 -0.98
C GLU A 14 10.59 -0.18 -1.92
N LYS A 15 10.55 -0.41 -3.24
CA LYS A 15 10.71 0.66 -4.24
C LYS A 15 9.41 1.14 -4.88
N ALA A 16 8.36 0.32 -4.92
CA ALA A 16 7.10 0.74 -5.53
C ALA A 16 6.53 1.99 -4.85
N LEU A 17 6.10 2.97 -5.63
CA LEU A 17 5.56 4.24 -5.12
C LEU A 17 4.08 4.13 -4.71
N SER A 18 3.40 3.11 -5.22
CA SER A 18 2.01 2.78 -4.95
C SER A 18 1.72 1.31 -5.29
N CYS A 19 0.57 0.84 -4.84
CA CYS A 19 -0.03 -0.45 -5.20
C CYS A 19 -1.55 -0.29 -5.18
N GLU A 20 -2.26 -1.22 -5.81
CA GLU A 20 -3.72 -1.30 -5.76
C GLU A 20 -4.16 -2.19 -4.59
N LEU A 21 -4.76 -1.59 -3.57
CA LEU A 21 -5.44 -2.30 -2.49
C LEU A 21 -6.87 -2.65 -2.91
N SER A 22 -7.18 -3.94 -2.97
CA SER A 22 -8.55 -4.42 -3.12
C SER A 22 -9.11 -4.93 -1.79
N THR A 23 -10.35 -4.55 -1.50
CA THR A 23 -11.10 -4.93 -0.28
C THR A 23 -12.43 -5.57 -0.69
N VAL A 24 -13.07 -6.33 0.20
CA VAL A 24 -14.41 -6.89 -0.05
C VAL A 24 -15.49 -5.83 0.27
N GLY A 25 -16.23 -5.41 -0.74
CA GLY A 25 -17.34 -4.47 -0.59
C GLY A 25 -18.56 -5.10 0.10
N LYS A 26 -19.51 -4.26 0.53
CA LYS A 26 -20.76 -4.69 1.19
C LYS A 26 -21.54 -5.77 0.40
N ASN A 27 -21.45 -5.74 -0.94
CA ASN A 27 -22.13 -6.70 -1.82
C ASN A 27 -21.25 -7.94 -2.15
N GLY A 28 -20.12 -8.13 -1.48
CA GLY A 28 -19.17 -9.24 -1.72
C GLY A 28 -18.19 -9.03 -2.88
N GLY A 29 -18.43 -8.06 -3.76
CA GLY A 29 -17.52 -7.72 -4.88
C GLY A 29 -16.28 -6.94 -4.43
N PRO A 30 -15.16 -6.99 -5.20
CA PRO A 30 -13.96 -6.25 -4.89
C PRO A 30 -14.15 -4.74 -5.06
N VAL A 31 -13.52 -3.95 -4.18
CA VAL A 31 -13.40 -2.50 -4.29
C VAL A 31 -11.92 -2.13 -4.16
N THR A 32 -11.39 -1.49 -5.20
CA THR A 32 -9.95 -1.24 -5.36
C THR A 32 -9.61 0.24 -5.18
N PHE A 33 -8.48 0.50 -4.53
CA PHE A 33 -7.98 1.84 -4.22
C PHE A 33 -6.46 1.91 -4.47
N PRO A 34 -5.94 2.98 -5.07
CA PRO A 34 -4.51 3.22 -5.06
C PRO A 34 -4.08 3.60 -3.64
N VAL A 35 -3.02 2.96 -3.13
CA VAL A 35 -2.43 3.24 -1.83
C VAL A 35 -0.91 3.19 -1.90
N MET A 36 -0.25 3.85 -0.96
CA MET A 36 1.16 3.58 -0.67
C MET A 36 1.23 2.49 0.40
N ALA A 37 2.07 1.49 0.17
CA ALA A 37 2.32 0.42 1.12
C ALA A 37 3.77 0.48 1.61
N MET A 38 3.94 0.43 2.93
CA MET A 38 5.25 0.39 3.56
C MET A 38 5.53 -1.03 4.03
N TRP A 39 6.54 -1.66 3.44
CA TRP A 39 7.00 -2.98 3.86
C TRP A 39 7.71 -2.91 5.22
N ARG A 40 7.41 -3.86 6.10
CA ARG A 40 7.99 -4.03 7.44
C ARG A 40 8.57 -5.45 7.51
N PRO A 41 9.80 -5.67 7.03
CA PRO A 41 10.39 -7.01 6.94
C PRO A 41 10.52 -7.72 8.29
N GLU A 42 10.71 -6.97 9.37
CA GLU A 42 10.85 -7.46 10.75
C GLU A 42 9.64 -8.26 11.22
N ASN A 43 8.43 -7.81 10.85
CA ASN A 43 7.16 -8.46 11.19
C ASN A 43 6.52 -9.15 9.99
N THR A 44 7.15 -9.04 8.81
CA THR A 44 6.65 -9.59 7.55
C THR A 44 5.24 -9.07 7.22
N GLU A 45 5.03 -7.76 7.33
CA GLU A 45 3.73 -7.12 7.14
C GLU A 45 3.84 -5.82 6.34
N PHE A 46 2.69 -5.33 5.88
CA PHE A 46 2.60 -3.99 5.29
C PHE A 46 1.88 -3.05 6.24
N HIS A 47 2.43 -1.84 6.38
CA HIS A 47 1.73 -0.73 6.99
C HIS A 47 1.18 0.18 5.89
N LEU A 48 -0.12 0.44 5.94
CA LEU A 48 -0.82 1.41 5.13
C LEU A 48 -1.40 2.48 6.05
N VAL A 49 -1.79 3.60 5.45
CA VAL A 49 -2.61 4.60 6.12
C VAL A 49 -3.75 5.02 5.23
N THR A 50 -4.87 5.44 5.81
CA THR A 50 -5.96 6.02 5.05
C THR A 50 -6.52 7.23 5.75
N GLY A 51 -6.79 8.28 4.96
CA GLY A 51 -7.48 9.47 5.46
C GLY A 51 -8.90 9.13 5.89
N ILE A 52 -9.37 9.74 6.98
CA ILE A 52 -10.73 9.52 7.47
C ILE A 52 -11.79 10.15 6.55
N GLY A 53 -11.40 11.10 5.70
CA GLY A 53 -12.26 11.65 4.64
C GLY A 53 -12.59 10.65 3.51
N LEU A 54 -11.85 9.53 3.42
CA LEU A 54 -12.10 8.45 2.46
C LEU A 54 -12.22 7.08 3.17
N PRO A 55 -13.21 6.91 4.07
CA PRO A 55 -13.23 5.81 5.03
C PRO A 55 -13.75 4.49 4.45
N LYS A 56 -14.15 4.46 3.16
CA LYS A 56 -14.79 3.28 2.55
C LYS A 56 -13.99 1.99 2.74
N LYS A 57 -12.65 2.07 2.59
CA LYS A 57 -11.77 0.91 2.82
C LYS A 57 -11.77 0.45 4.28
N ILE A 58 -11.84 1.37 5.26
CA ILE A 58 -11.97 1.04 6.69
C ILE A 58 -13.24 0.23 6.92
N TYR A 59 -14.38 0.71 6.41
CA TYR A 59 -15.67 0.02 6.59
C TYR A 59 -15.72 -1.34 5.91
N ASN A 60 -15.01 -1.52 4.80
CA ASN A 60 -14.88 -2.81 4.14
C ASN A 60 -14.05 -3.76 5.02
N MET A 61 -12.84 -3.36 5.42
CA MET A 61 -11.92 -4.21 6.19
C MET A 61 -12.43 -4.57 7.59
N ARG A 62 -13.21 -3.67 8.24
CA ARG A 62 -13.87 -3.99 9.52
C ARG A 62 -14.99 -5.02 9.38
N ARG A 63 -15.60 -5.14 8.19
CA ARG A 63 -16.65 -6.14 7.91
C ARG A 63 -16.05 -7.46 7.48
N ASP A 64 -15.01 -7.39 6.64
CA ASP A 64 -14.33 -8.52 6.04
C ASP A 64 -12.87 -8.14 5.85
N ASP A 65 -12.01 -8.81 6.61
CA ASP A 65 -10.59 -8.48 6.71
C ASP A 65 -9.77 -8.92 5.50
N ARG A 66 -10.36 -9.63 4.54
CA ARG A 66 -9.65 -10.11 3.35
C ARG A 66 -9.29 -8.95 2.43
N VAL A 67 -8.01 -8.88 2.08
CA VAL A 67 -7.46 -7.87 1.17
C VAL A 67 -6.48 -8.46 0.18
N SER A 68 -6.24 -7.73 -0.91
CA SER A 68 -5.08 -7.95 -1.77
C SER A 68 -4.36 -6.65 -2.09
N LEU A 69 -3.04 -6.71 -2.23
CA LEU A 69 -2.20 -5.63 -2.74
C LEU A 69 -1.62 -6.10 -4.08
N LEU A 70 -1.87 -5.36 -5.15
CA LEU A 70 -1.24 -5.59 -6.45
C LEU A 70 -0.18 -4.51 -6.69
N PHE A 71 1.04 -4.93 -7.00
CA PHE A 71 2.12 -4.07 -7.42
C PHE A 71 2.38 -4.34 -8.90
N SER A 72 1.88 -3.48 -9.79
CA SER A 72 2.02 -3.66 -11.25
C SER A 72 2.36 -2.38 -12.02
N GLU A 73 2.45 -1.24 -11.33
CA GLU A 73 2.88 0.04 -11.89
C GLU A 73 4.16 0.50 -11.20
N PHE A 74 5.20 0.72 -11.98
CA PHE A 74 6.56 0.95 -11.50
C PHE A 74 7.17 2.26 -11.98
N ALA A 75 6.41 3.09 -12.70
CA ALA A 75 6.84 4.42 -13.11
C ALA A 75 7.38 5.21 -11.90
N GLY A 76 8.58 5.76 -12.06
CA GLY A 76 9.26 6.54 -11.01
C GLY A 76 9.87 5.72 -9.86
N SER A 77 9.72 4.40 -9.81
CA SER A 77 10.30 3.55 -8.74
C SER A 77 11.79 3.24 -8.92
N GLY A 78 12.35 3.46 -10.11
CA GLY A 78 13.71 3.04 -10.47
C GLY A 78 13.88 1.51 -10.55
N LEU A 79 12.78 0.75 -10.65
CA LEU A 79 12.79 -0.66 -11.00
C LEU A 79 12.85 -0.82 -12.52
N HIS A 80 13.66 -1.76 -13.00
CA HIS A 80 13.80 -2.09 -14.42
C HIS A 80 13.28 -3.50 -14.63
N ALA A 81 12.17 -3.63 -15.36
CA ALA A 81 11.49 -4.91 -15.63
C ALA A 81 11.29 -5.82 -14.39
N PRO A 82 10.75 -5.32 -13.26
CA PRO A 82 10.38 -6.18 -12.14
C PRO A 82 9.17 -7.07 -12.51
N PRO A 83 8.93 -8.19 -11.79
CA PRO A 83 7.66 -8.89 -11.89
C PRO A 83 6.53 -8.06 -11.27
N ASP A 84 5.29 -8.25 -11.73
CA ASP A 84 4.16 -7.79 -10.93
C ASP A 84 4.02 -8.70 -9.71
N VAL A 85 3.62 -8.13 -8.58
CA VAL A 85 3.48 -8.89 -7.34
C VAL A 85 2.07 -8.76 -6.80
N LEU A 86 1.39 -9.90 -6.62
CA LEU A 86 0.10 -9.98 -5.95
C LEU A 86 0.29 -10.54 -4.55
N VAL A 87 -0.06 -9.74 -3.55
CA VAL A 87 -0.16 -10.16 -2.15
C VAL A 87 -1.62 -10.37 -1.80
N GLN A 88 -1.95 -11.52 -1.21
CA GLN A 88 -3.25 -11.78 -0.60
C GLN A 88 -3.07 -11.99 0.90
N GLY A 89 -3.92 -11.37 1.71
CA GLY A 89 -3.76 -11.42 3.15
C GLY A 89 -4.95 -10.87 3.91
N ARG A 90 -4.71 -10.54 5.18
CA ARG A 90 -5.72 -9.99 6.09
C ARG A 90 -5.30 -8.64 6.63
N ALA A 91 -6.26 -7.74 6.76
CA ALA A 91 -6.06 -6.40 7.26
C ALA A 91 -6.60 -6.22 8.69
N THR A 92 -5.79 -5.62 9.54
CA THR A 92 -6.22 -5.09 10.85
C THR A 92 -6.28 -3.57 10.75
N VAL A 93 -7.41 -2.99 11.14
CA VAL A 93 -7.60 -1.53 11.17
C VAL A 93 -7.34 -1.03 12.59
N GLY A 94 -6.47 -0.04 12.74
CA GLY A 94 -6.24 0.60 14.04
C GLY A 94 -7.48 1.34 14.56
N GLU A 95 -7.53 1.55 15.87
CA GLU A 95 -8.65 2.27 16.52
C GLU A 95 -8.41 3.77 16.62
N GLU A 96 -7.16 4.21 16.49
CA GLU A 96 -6.77 5.61 16.69
C GLU A 96 -6.82 6.40 15.37
N VAL A 97 -7.32 7.63 15.49
CA VAL A 97 -7.20 8.65 14.44
C VAL A 97 -5.98 9.50 14.75
N LEU A 98 -5.00 9.46 13.85
CA LEU A 98 -3.69 10.06 14.00
C LEU A 98 -3.50 11.20 13.01
N GLY A 99 -2.62 12.15 13.34
CA GLY A 99 -2.26 13.26 12.47
C GLY A 99 -0.87 13.07 11.86
N VAL A 100 -0.06 14.12 11.90
CA VAL A 100 1.39 13.98 11.69
C VAL A 100 2.01 13.22 12.86
N SER A 101 1.66 13.63 14.09
CA SER A 101 2.03 12.92 15.30
C SER A 101 1.41 11.52 15.34
N GLY A 102 2.24 10.51 15.59
CA GLY A 102 1.87 9.08 15.57
C GLY A 102 1.99 8.39 14.20
N LEU A 103 2.30 9.15 13.13
CA LEU A 103 2.52 8.64 11.78
C LEU A 103 3.83 9.18 11.18
N GLU A 104 4.81 9.51 12.02
CA GLU A 104 6.09 10.10 11.61
C GLU A 104 6.82 9.21 10.60
N ASP A 105 6.86 7.90 10.85
CA ASP A 105 7.45 6.90 9.93
C ASP A 105 6.76 6.90 8.56
N PHE A 106 5.44 7.06 8.52
CA PHE A 106 4.68 7.16 7.28
C PHE A 106 5.02 8.44 6.53
N TRP A 107 5.03 9.58 7.22
CA TRP A 107 5.29 10.86 6.57
C TRP A 107 6.73 10.97 6.07
N GLU A 108 7.70 10.50 6.85
CA GLU A 108 9.10 10.42 6.43
C GLU A 108 9.24 9.59 5.15
N GLU A 109 8.68 8.38 5.14
CA GLU A 109 8.75 7.49 3.98
C GLU A 109 7.98 8.05 2.78
N PHE A 110 6.83 8.69 3.01
CA PHE A 110 6.02 9.32 1.97
C PHE A 110 6.79 10.44 1.27
N PHE A 111 7.42 11.35 2.03
CA PHE A 111 8.21 12.43 1.46
C PHE A 111 9.51 11.95 0.82
N ARG A 112 10.16 10.91 1.39
CA ARG A 112 11.33 10.27 0.78
C ARG A 112 11.00 9.68 -0.60
N ARG A 113 9.85 9.01 -0.74
CA ARG A 113 9.39 8.42 -2.01
C ARG A 113 8.79 9.44 -2.98
N LYS A 114 8.22 10.53 -2.46
CA LYS A 114 7.52 11.56 -3.25
C LYS A 114 7.99 12.96 -2.89
N PRO A 115 9.23 13.35 -3.25
CA PRO A 115 9.78 14.66 -2.88
C PRO A 115 8.95 15.83 -3.41
N TYR A 116 8.34 15.70 -4.59
CA TYR A 116 7.44 16.72 -5.15
C TYR A 116 6.23 17.02 -4.24
N ALA A 117 5.81 16.06 -3.41
CA ALA A 117 4.70 16.26 -2.51
C ALA A 117 5.07 17.15 -1.31
N ILE A 118 6.35 17.37 -1.04
CA ILE A 118 6.81 18.32 -0.01
C ILE A 118 6.37 19.73 -0.38
N GLU A 119 6.56 20.13 -1.63
CA GLU A 119 6.19 21.48 -2.09
C GLU A 119 4.66 21.68 -1.99
N ALA A 120 3.90 20.68 -2.42
CA ALA A 120 2.44 20.71 -2.41
C ALA A 120 1.79 20.56 -1.02
N LEU A 121 2.40 19.78 -0.10
CA LEU A 121 1.80 19.41 1.18
C LEU A 121 2.55 19.93 2.41
N ALA A 122 3.67 20.63 2.27
CA ALA A 122 4.44 21.14 3.42
C ALA A 122 4.87 22.60 3.27
N LEU A 123 5.07 23.10 2.04
CA LEU A 123 5.66 24.43 1.82
C LEU A 123 4.69 25.49 1.29
N SER A 124 3.46 25.11 0.90
CA SER A 124 2.44 26.05 0.41
C SER A 124 1.34 26.29 1.46
N PRO A 125 1.28 27.47 2.10
CA PRO A 125 0.22 27.82 3.05
C PRO A 125 -1.19 27.77 2.44
N ASP A 126 -1.33 28.17 1.18
CA ASP A 126 -2.61 28.15 0.46
C ASP A 126 -3.06 26.72 0.13
N ALA A 127 -2.11 25.83 -0.21
CA ALA A 127 -2.39 24.41 -0.38
C ALA A 127 -2.79 23.74 0.96
N HIS A 128 -2.13 24.11 2.06
CA HIS A 128 -2.51 23.66 3.41
C HIS A 128 -3.92 24.09 3.79
N ALA A 129 -4.24 25.37 3.59
CA ALA A 129 -5.55 25.93 3.95
C ALA A 129 -6.71 25.33 3.13
N SER A 130 -6.43 24.81 1.93
CA SER A 130 -7.42 24.18 1.06
C SER A 130 -7.58 22.66 1.28
N ILE A 131 -6.65 22.02 1.99
CA ILE A 131 -6.75 20.60 2.34
C ILE A 131 -7.61 20.46 3.59
N SER A 132 -8.79 19.84 3.45
CA SER A 132 -9.64 19.52 4.59
C SER A 132 -8.86 18.68 5.63
N PRO A 133 -8.94 19.02 6.94
CA PRO A 133 -8.25 18.28 8.00
C PRO A 133 -8.54 16.76 7.99
N ALA A 134 -9.70 16.34 7.46
CA ALA A 134 -10.06 14.94 7.30
C ALA A 134 -9.17 14.16 6.30
N PHE A 135 -8.40 14.85 5.44
CA PHE A 135 -7.36 14.26 4.58
C PHE A 135 -6.00 14.12 5.27
N MET A 136 -5.76 14.93 6.31
CA MET A 136 -4.54 14.88 7.12
C MET A 136 -4.68 13.84 8.23
N TRP A 137 -5.86 13.76 8.85
CA TRP A 137 -6.18 12.74 9.85
C TRP A 137 -6.37 11.37 9.23
N ARG A 138 -5.67 10.37 9.78
CA ARG A 138 -5.49 9.06 9.19
C ARG A 138 -5.61 7.95 10.22
N VAL A 139 -5.98 6.76 9.75
CA VAL A 139 -5.97 5.52 10.52
C VAL A 139 -4.90 4.60 9.93
N ARG A 140 -4.11 3.95 10.79
CA ARG A 140 -3.14 2.93 10.38
C ARG A 140 -3.85 1.61 10.08
N ILE A 141 -3.41 0.94 9.03
CA ILE A 141 -3.89 -0.37 8.63
C ILE A 141 -2.67 -1.28 8.50
N THR A 142 -2.72 -2.45 9.12
CA THR A 142 -1.69 -3.46 9.01
C THR A 142 -2.19 -4.60 8.14
N VAL A 143 -1.43 -5.02 7.14
CA VAL A 143 -1.77 -6.16 6.28
C VAL A 143 -0.77 -7.29 6.49
N ALA A 144 -1.26 -8.43 6.97
CA ALA A 144 -0.49 -9.66 7.13
C ALA A 144 -0.60 -10.52 5.84
N PRO A 145 0.51 -10.74 5.11
CA PRO A 145 0.53 -11.56 3.90
C PRO A 145 0.32 -13.05 4.19
N GLU A 146 -0.70 -13.65 3.57
CA GLU A 146 -0.95 -15.10 3.60
C GLU A 146 -0.38 -15.80 2.36
N ARG A 147 -0.49 -15.16 1.19
CA ARG A 147 -0.02 -15.68 -0.09
C ARG A 147 0.63 -14.58 -0.91
N VAL A 148 1.72 -14.90 -1.59
CA VAL A 148 2.40 -13.98 -2.51
C VAL A 148 2.62 -14.67 -3.84
N PHE A 149 2.27 -13.97 -4.90
CA PHE A 149 2.44 -14.43 -6.27
C PHE A 149 3.25 -13.41 -7.08
N THR A 150 4.08 -13.92 -7.98
CA THR A 150 4.69 -13.12 -9.04
C THR A 150 3.97 -13.40 -10.35
N LEU A 151 3.75 -12.36 -11.13
CA LEU A 151 3.30 -12.45 -12.51
C LEU A 151 4.43 -11.96 -13.41
N ARG A 152 4.84 -12.79 -14.36
CA ARG A 152 5.82 -12.42 -15.37
C ARG A 152 5.17 -12.35 -16.74
N HIS A 153 5.48 -11.29 -17.46
CA HIS A 153 5.10 -11.10 -18.85
C HIS A 153 6.24 -11.62 -19.73
N ASP A 154 5.96 -12.62 -20.56
CA ASP A 154 6.86 -13.11 -21.60
C ASP A 154 6.84 -12.13 -22.80
N PRO A 155 7.96 -11.91 -23.50
CA PRO A 155 8.00 -11.17 -24.76
C PRO A 155 6.96 -11.61 -25.81
N ASN A 156 6.50 -12.86 -25.76
CA ASN A 156 5.49 -13.43 -26.65
C ASN A 156 4.04 -13.15 -26.21
N GLY A 157 3.84 -12.45 -25.08
CA GLY A 157 2.53 -12.13 -24.53
C GLY A 157 1.96 -13.16 -23.54
N ASP A 158 2.69 -14.25 -23.27
CA ASP A 158 2.30 -15.22 -22.25
C ASP A 158 2.51 -14.66 -20.84
N GLN A 159 1.62 -15.03 -19.93
CA GLN A 159 1.70 -14.64 -18.52
C GLN A 159 1.87 -15.87 -17.63
N ARG A 160 2.89 -15.85 -16.76
CA ARG A 160 3.12 -16.91 -15.79
C ARG A 160 2.92 -16.39 -14.38
N LEU A 161 1.92 -16.96 -13.70
CA LEU A 161 1.67 -16.74 -12.28
C LEU A 161 2.39 -17.82 -11.45
N GLU A 162 3.25 -17.40 -10.52
CA GLU A 162 3.98 -18.31 -9.64
C GLU A 162 3.76 -17.92 -8.18
N ARG A 163 3.44 -18.91 -7.34
CA ARG A 163 3.31 -18.70 -5.90
C ARG A 163 4.69 -18.78 -5.25
N VAL A 164 5.11 -17.70 -4.61
CA VAL A 164 6.41 -17.58 -3.94
C VAL A 164 6.29 -17.60 -2.40
N ARG A 165 5.06 -17.60 -1.88
CA ARG A 165 4.69 -17.81 -0.47
C ARG A 165 3.25 -18.29 -0.35
#